data_AF-A0A493U0M4-F1
#
_entry.id   AF-A0A493U0M4-F1
#
_cell.length_a   1.000
_cell.length_b   1.000
_cell.length_c   1.000
_cell.angle_alpha   90.00
_cell.angle_beta   90.00
_cell.angle_gamma   90.00
#
_symmetry.space_group_name_H-M   'P 1'
#
loop_
_entity.id
_entity.type
_entity.pdbx_description
1 polymer ?
#
loop_
_entity_poly.entity_id
_entity_poly.type
_entity_poly.pdbx_seq_one_letter_code
_entity_poly.pdbx_strand_id
1 'polypeptide(L)'
;INCFPVPGAMLTLLLPPQNVGLSLRKLIGSVDEILPVLPAASRTEIEGTQKLLNKDLADLINKMRLAQQNAVTSLSEECKRQMLTASHTLAVDAKNLLDAVDQAKLQANLVKLCLE
;
A
#
# COMPACT_ATOMS: atom_id res chain seq x y z
N ILE A 1 24.58 -26.98 23.12
CA ILE A 1 23.46 -26.02 23.14
C ILE A 1 23.01 -25.84 21.70
N ASN A 2 22.35 -26.85 21.14
CA ASN A 2 21.85 -26.80 19.77
C ASN A 2 20.40 -26.35 19.84
N CYS A 3 20.18 -25.05 19.67
CA CYS A 3 18.85 -24.48 19.55
C CYS A 3 18.32 -24.85 18.16
N PHE A 4 17.69 -26.02 18.07
CA PHE A 4 16.89 -26.42 16.92
C PHE A 4 15.70 -25.46 16.80
N PRO A 5 15.53 -24.73 15.68
CA PRO A 5 14.30 -23.99 15.47
C PRO A 5 13.18 -25.00 15.22
N VAL A 6 12.22 -25.04 16.16
CA VAL A 6 10.99 -25.83 16.05
C VAL A 6 10.21 -25.43 14.78
N PRO A 7 9.91 -26.37 13.85
CA PRO A 7 9.25 -26.06 12.57
C PRO A 7 7.75 -25.72 12.67
N GLY A 8 7.17 -25.64 13.88
CA GLY A 8 5.73 -25.46 14.08
C GLY A 8 5.24 -24.05 14.43
N ALA A 9 6.10 -23.16 14.94
CA ALA A 9 5.66 -21.84 15.45
C ALA A 9 6.00 -20.65 14.53
N MET A 10 6.86 -20.84 13.52
CA MET A 10 7.23 -19.79 12.57
C MET A 10 6.13 -19.54 11.51
N LEU A 11 5.15 -20.44 11.40
CA LEU A 11 4.14 -20.41 10.34
C LEU A 11 2.95 -19.49 10.65
N THR A 12 2.69 -19.16 11.93
CA THR A 12 1.44 -18.49 12.35
C THR A 12 1.58 -16.98 12.58
N LEU A 13 2.80 -16.43 12.62
CA LEU A 13 3.01 -14.99 12.84
C LEU A 13 3.02 -14.15 11.55
N LEU A 14 2.95 -14.81 10.38
CA LEU A 14 3.05 -14.19 9.06
C LEU A 14 1.69 -14.09 8.37
N LEU A 15 0.67 -13.55 9.05
CA LEU A 15 -0.53 -13.14 8.33
C LEU A 15 -0.12 -12.08 7.28
N PRO A 16 -0.41 -12.33 6.00
CA PRO A 16 0.50 -11.90 4.94
C PRO A 16 0.32 -10.44 4.51
N PRO A 17 1.39 -9.80 4.01
CA PRO A 17 1.30 -8.53 3.25
C PRO A 17 0.46 -8.67 1.98
N GLN A 18 0.07 -9.89 1.61
CA GLN A 18 -0.72 -10.19 0.44
C GLN A 18 -2.05 -9.44 0.42
N ASN A 19 -2.66 -9.17 1.57
CA ASN A 19 -3.91 -8.39 1.60
C ASN A 19 -3.69 -6.93 1.19
N VAL A 20 -2.51 -6.39 1.53
CA VAL A 20 -2.12 -5.02 1.17
C VAL A 20 -1.77 -4.94 -0.31
N GLY A 21 -1.05 -5.94 -0.83
CA GLY A 21 -0.79 -6.08 -2.26
C GLY A 21 -2.06 -6.26 -3.10
N LEU A 22 -3.07 -6.98 -2.59
CA LEU A 22 -4.36 -7.14 -3.28
C LEU A 22 -5.14 -5.82 -3.34
N SER A 23 -5.13 -5.08 -2.23
CA SER A 23 -5.77 -3.75 -2.13
C SER A 23 -5.08 -2.74 -3.04
N LEU A 24 -3.74 -2.76 -3.10
CA LEU A 24 -2.98 -1.93 -4.05
C LEU A 24 -3.31 -2.28 -5.49
N ARG A 25 -3.38 -3.57 -5.83
CA ARG A 25 -3.68 -3.99 -7.20
C ARG A 25 -5.07 -3.53 -7.63
N LYS A 26 -6.06 -3.60 -6.73
CA LYS A 26 -7.40 -3.03 -6.96
C LYS A 26 -7.34 -1.52 -7.15
N LEU A 27 -6.58 -0.83 -6.31
CA LEU A 27 -6.44 0.62 -6.36
C LEU A 27 -5.81 1.11 -7.67
N ILE A 28 -4.74 0.45 -8.11
CA ILE A 28 -4.09 0.70 -9.40
C ILE A 28 -5.05 0.41 -10.56
N GLY A 29 -5.83 -0.68 -10.48
CA GLY A 29 -6.87 -0.97 -11.46
C GLY A 29 -7.92 0.14 -11.56
N SER A 30 -8.45 0.58 -10.42
CA SER A 30 -9.37 1.73 -10.38
C SER A 30 -8.73 2.95 -11.02
N VAL A 31 -7.51 3.32 -10.64
CA VAL A 31 -6.79 4.47 -11.22
C VAL A 31 -6.64 4.37 -12.75
N ASP A 32 -6.29 3.19 -13.27
CA ASP A 32 -6.09 2.95 -14.69
C ASP A 32 -7.37 3.19 -15.52
N GLU A 33 -8.52 2.76 -14.98
CA GLU A 33 -9.83 3.01 -15.60
C GLU A 33 -10.21 4.50 -15.61
N ILE A 34 -9.65 5.29 -14.68
CA ILE A 34 -10.04 6.67 -14.44
C ILE A 34 -9.06 7.66 -15.11
N LEU A 35 -7.81 7.26 -15.32
CA LEU A 35 -6.81 7.99 -16.12
C LEU A 35 -7.36 8.54 -17.45
N PRO A 36 -8.10 7.78 -18.29
CA PRO A 36 -8.63 8.32 -19.56
C PRO A 36 -9.69 9.41 -19.39
N VAL A 37 -10.45 9.43 -18.29
CA VAL A 37 -11.56 10.38 -18.06
C VAL A 37 -11.15 11.64 -17.29
N LEU A 38 -9.93 11.69 -16.77
CA LEU A 38 -9.44 12.80 -15.95
C LEU A 38 -8.57 13.80 -16.73
N PRO A 39 -8.64 15.10 -16.35
CA PRO A 39 -7.78 16.12 -16.92
C PRO A 39 -6.30 15.91 -16.55
N ALA A 40 -5.39 16.48 -17.34
CA ALA A 40 -3.94 16.28 -17.21
C ALA A 40 -3.38 16.61 -15.82
N ALA A 41 -3.99 17.56 -15.11
CA ALA A 41 -3.63 17.91 -13.73
C ALA A 41 -3.81 16.72 -12.78
N SER A 42 -5.00 16.11 -12.78
CA SER A 42 -5.30 14.94 -11.94
C SER A 42 -4.49 13.71 -12.34
N ARG A 43 -4.19 13.53 -13.64
CA ARG A 43 -3.32 12.43 -14.09
C ARG A 43 -1.95 12.48 -13.42
N THR A 44 -1.33 13.66 -13.40
CA THR A 44 0.02 13.84 -12.84
C THR A 44 0.05 13.53 -11.35
N GLU A 45 -0.99 13.96 -10.62
CA GLU A 45 -1.14 13.71 -9.18
C GLU A 45 -1.35 12.22 -8.86
N ILE A 46 -2.17 11.56 -9.68
CA ILE A 46 -2.46 10.14 -9.60
C ILE A 46 -1.22 9.29 -9.90
N GLU A 47 -0.48 9.59 -10.98
CA GLU A 47 0.78 8.93 -11.33
C GLU A 47 1.82 9.09 -10.22
N GLY A 48 1.93 10.29 -9.64
CA GLY A 48 2.82 10.57 -8.52
C GLY A 48 2.52 9.68 -7.32
N THR A 49 1.25 9.56 -6.96
CA THR A 49 0.79 8.73 -5.85
C THR A 49 0.91 7.24 -6.15
N GLN A 50 0.72 6.81 -7.41
CA GLN A 50 0.98 5.43 -7.85
C GLN A 50 2.44 5.02 -7.67
N LYS A 51 3.38 5.92 -7.97
CA LYS A 51 4.81 5.72 -7.70
C LYS A 51 5.10 5.68 -6.20
N LEU A 52 4.47 6.57 -5.43
CA LEU A 52 4.60 6.61 -3.97
C LEU A 52 4.19 5.25 -3.36
N LEU A 53 3.01 4.75 -3.72
CA LEU A 53 2.50 3.45 -3.27
C LEU A 53 3.42 2.27 -3.61
N ASN A 54 4.05 2.29 -4.79
CA ASN A 54 5.06 1.29 -5.13
C ASN A 54 6.30 1.38 -4.22
N LYS A 55 6.73 2.60 -3.88
CA LYS A 55 7.82 2.84 -2.92
C LYS A 55 7.45 2.32 -1.53
N ASP A 56 6.28 2.67 -1.02
CA ASP A 56 5.82 2.25 0.31
C ASP A 56 5.58 0.74 0.38
N LEU A 57 5.10 0.11 -0.70
CA LEU A 57 5.00 -1.35 -0.79
C LEU A 57 6.39 -2.00 -0.73
N ALA A 58 7.37 -1.46 -1.47
CA ALA A 58 8.74 -1.96 -1.43
C ALA A 58 9.36 -1.83 -0.04
N ASP A 59 9.14 -0.70 0.64
CA ASP A 59 9.62 -0.44 1.99
C ASP A 59 8.97 -1.39 3.02
N LEU A 60 7.66 -1.59 2.91
CA LEU A 60 6.92 -2.55 3.72
C LEU A 60 7.45 -3.98 3.51
N ILE A 61 7.64 -4.42 2.26
CA ILE A 61 8.19 -5.75 1.95
C ILE A 61 9.58 -5.92 2.58
N ASN A 62 10.44 -4.91 2.49
CA ASN A 62 11.77 -4.95 3.12
C ASN A 62 11.68 -5.04 4.64
N LYS A 63 10.84 -4.22 5.29
CA LYS A 63 10.61 -4.25 6.73
C LYS A 63 10.00 -5.59 7.18
N MET A 64 9.11 -6.16 6.39
CA MET A 64 8.52 -7.48 6.65
C MET A 64 9.52 -8.61 6.53
N ARG A 65 10.39 -8.58 5.51
CA ARG A 65 11.49 -9.53 5.37
C ARG A 65 12.43 -9.45 6.56
N LEU A 66 12.79 -8.24 6.97
CA LEU A 66 13.60 -8.02 8.17
C LEU A 66 12.90 -8.55 9.42
N ALA A 67 11.60 -8.30 9.58
CA ALA A 67 10.83 -8.79 10.72
C ALA A 67 10.75 -10.32 10.76
N GLN A 68 10.66 -10.95 9.59
CA GLN A 68 10.64 -12.39 9.45
C GLN A 68 12.02 -13.02 9.74
N GLN A 69 13.11 -12.38 9.30
CA GLN A 69 14.48 -12.81 9.59
C GLN A 69 14.90 -12.55 11.05
N ASN A 70 14.42 -11.46 11.64
CA ASN A 70 14.69 -11.06 13.02
C ASN A 70 13.59 -11.53 14.01
N ALA A 71 12.71 -12.44 13.58
CA ALA A 71 11.63 -12.96 14.42
C ALA A 71 12.15 -13.71 15.65
N VAL A 72 13.38 -14.25 15.58
CA VAL A 72 14.05 -15.01 16.65
C VAL A 72 15.07 -14.18 17.43
N THR A 73 15.24 -12.89 17.11
CA THR A 73 16.19 -11.98 17.78
C THR A 73 15.46 -10.95 18.64
N SER A 74 16.18 -10.27 19.54
CA SER A 74 15.63 -9.20 20.41
C SER A 74 15.00 -8.03 19.64
N LEU A 75 15.24 -7.95 18.32
CA LEU A 75 14.71 -6.93 17.43
C LEU A 75 13.29 -7.25 16.90
N SER A 76 12.71 -8.40 17.24
CA SER A 76 11.39 -8.83 16.74
C SER A 76 10.27 -7.81 17.01
N GLU A 77 10.26 -7.17 18.18
CA GLU A 77 9.28 -6.15 18.55
C GLU A 77 9.44 -4.86 17.75
N GLU A 78 10.68 -4.42 17.56
CA GLU A 78 11.00 -3.21 16.78
C GLU A 78 10.64 -3.41 15.31
N CYS A 79 10.98 -4.57 14.76
CA CYS A 79 10.62 -4.92 13.39
C CYS A 79 9.10 -4.97 13.19
N LYS A 80 8.34 -5.51 14.15
CA LYS A 80 6.88 -5.45 14.14
C LYS A 80 6.35 -4.01 14.16
N ARG A 81 6.88 -3.15 15.04
CA ARG A 81 6.49 -1.72 15.08
C ARG A 81 6.75 -1.05 13.73
N GLN A 82 7.94 -1.24 13.15
CA GLN A 82 8.29 -0.66 11.86
C GLN A 82 7.40 -1.17 10.72
N MET A 83 7.09 -2.47 10.70
CA MET A 83 6.16 -3.07 9.75
C MET A 83 4.76 -2.44 9.85
N LEU A 84 4.24 -2.29 11.07
CA LEU A 84 2.93 -1.68 11.31
C LEU A 84 2.90 -0.22 10.85
N THR A 85 3.95 0.55 11.15
CA THR A 85 4.08 1.93 10.68
C THR A 85 4.08 1.98 9.15
N ALA A 86 4.91 1.18 8.48
CA ALA A 86 4.96 1.15 7.02
C ALA A 86 3.63 0.72 6.40
N SER A 87 2.95 -0.27 7.00
CA SER A 87 1.63 -0.71 6.55
C SER A 87 0.56 0.36 6.75
N HIS A 88 0.64 1.11 7.85
CA HIS A 88 -0.27 2.22 8.12
C HIS A 88 -0.06 3.35 7.12
N THR A 89 1.19 3.78 6.89
CA THR A 89 1.53 4.77 5.88
C THR A 89 0.99 4.36 4.51
N LEU A 90 1.27 3.13 4.07
CA LEU A 90 0.77 2.60 2.80
C LEU A 90 -0.77 2.64 2.70
N ALA A 91 -1.49 2.34 3.78
CA ALA A 91 -2.95 2.41 3.81
C ALA A 91 -3.46 3.85 3.74
N VAL A 92 -2.78 4.79 4.40
CA VAL A 92 -3.10 6.23 4.35
C VAL A 92 -2.86 6.78 2.94
N ASP A 93 -1.73 6.45 2.32
CA ASP A 93 -1.42 6.87 0.94
C ASP A 93 -2.41 6.26 -0.06
N ALA A 94 -2.82 5.01 0.14
CA ALA A 94 -3.82 4.36 -0.69
C ALA A 94 -5.19 5.05 -0.57
N LYS A 95 -5.57 5.45 0.65
CA LYS A 95 -6.80 6.23 0.90
C LYS A 95 -6.71 7.60 0.25
N ASN A 96 -5.59 8.30 0.40
CA ASN A 96 -5.37 9.61 -0.22
C ASN A 96 -5.46 9.54 -1.75
N LEU A 97 -4.90 8.50 -2.38
CA LEU A 97 -5.06 8.30 -3.82
C LEU A 97 -6.54 8.16 -4.18
N LEU A 98 -7.26 7.28 -3.48
CA LEU A 98 -8.68 7.04 -3.72
C LEU A 98 -9.49 8.33 -3.60
N ASP A 99 -9.19 9.15 -2.60
CA ASP A 99 -9.84 10.44 -2.35
C ASP A 99 -9.54 11.45 -3.48
N ALA A 100 -8.26 11.59 -3.87
CA ALA A 100 -7.85 12.44 -4.98
C ALA A 100 -8.51 12.02 -6.31
N VAL A 101 -8.58 10.72 -6.55
CA VAL A 101 -9.24 10.12 -7.72
C VAL A 101 -10.75 10.38 -7.69
N ASP A 102 -11.41 10.19 -6.54
CA ASP A 102 -12.86 10.42 -6.40
C ASP A 102 -13.19 11.90 -6.58
N GLN A 103 -12.42 12.79 -5.96
CA GLN A 103 -12.54 14.24 -6.14
C GLN A 103 -12.35 14.65 -7.60
N ALA A 104 -11.35 14.10 -8.27
CA ALA A 104 -11.09 14.38 -9.68
C ALA A 104 -12.25 13.89 -10.57
N LYS A 105 -12.84 12.73 -10.26
CA LYS A 105 -14.03 12.22 -10.95
C LYS A 105 -15.24 13.11 -10.72
N LEU A 106 -15.50 13.52 -9.48
CA LEU A 106 -16.59 14.42 -9.13
C LEU A 106 -16.45 15.74 -9.87
N GLN A 107 -15.25 16.33 -9.91
CA GLN A 107 -15.00 17.54 -10.69
C GLN A 107 -15.24 17.33 -12.19
N ALA A 108 -14.73 16.24 -12.76
CA ALA A 108 -14.97 15.92 -14.18
C ALA A 108 -16.48 15.74 -14.48
N ASN A 109 -17.23 15.11 -13.57
CA ASN A 109 -18.68 14.94 -13.71
C ASN A 109 -19.45 16.27 -13.57
N LEU A 110 -19.09 17.10 -12.58
CA LEU A 110 -19.67 18.43 -12.36
C LEU A 110 -19.44 19.36 -13.55
N VAL A 111 -18.22 19.37 -14.12
CA VAL A 111 -17.93 20.14 -15.33
C VAL A 111 -18.79 19.68 -16.50
N LYS A 112 -19.04 18.36 -16.62
CA LYS A 112 -19.91 17.80 -17.65
C LYS A 112 -21.36 18.24 -17.50
N LEU A 113 -21.86 18.35 -16.26
CA LEU A 113 -23.22 18.80 -15.93
C LEU A 113 -23.44 20.31 -16.13
N CYS A 114 -22.41 21.14 -15.98
CA CYS A 114 -22.51 22.59 -16.21
C CYS A 114 -22.48 22.98 -17.70
N LEU A 115 -22.18 22.04 -18.60
CA LEU A 115 -22.09 22.27 -20.05
C LEU A 115 -23.36 21.89 -20.82
N GLU A 116 -24.44 21.50 -20.12
CA GLU A 116 -25.71 21.05 -20.70
C GLU A 116 -26.89 21.96 -20.33
#